data_AF-A0A920TRU6-F1
#
_entry.id   AF-A0A920TRU6-F1
#
_cell.length_a   1.000
_cell.length_b   1.000
_cell.length_c   1.000
_cell.angle_alpha   90.00
_cell.angle_beta   90.00
_cell.angle_gamma   90.00
#
_symmetry.space_group_name_H-M   'P 1'
#
loop_
_entity.id
_entity.type
_entity.pdbx_description
1 polymer ?
#
loop_
_entity_poly.entity_id
_entity_poly.type
_entity_poly.pdbx_seq_one_letter_code
_entity_poly.pdbx_strand_id
1 'polypeptide(L)'
;MWQARWVSEHLRSVIPDCSVELVEIKTRGDEHQDLGSLPGMGHFTSELEAALGEGRIDVAVHSLKDLPVDESVGVTVAAIPLRHDSSDSLVSSSGRP
;
A
#
# COMPACT_ATOMS: atom_id res chain seq x y z
N MET A 1 -3.62 7.33 0.17
CA MET A 1 -4.96 7.45 -0.46
C MET A 1 -5.01 7.39 -1.99
N TRP A 2 -4.08 8.00 -2.74
CA TRP A 2 -4.18 8.02 -4.21
C TRP A 2 -4.23 6.61 -4.83
N GLN A 3 -3.33 5.70 -4.44
CA GLN A 3 -3.27 4.33 -4.96
C GLN A 3 -4.59 3.55 -4.76
N ALA A 4 -5.21 3.68 -3.59
CA ALA A 4 -6.49 3.04 -3.29
C ALA A 4 -7.63 3.56 -4.18
N ARG A 5 -7.66 4.87 -4.48
CA ARG A 5 -8.63 5.44 -5.43
C ARG A 5 -8.40 4.91 -6.84
N TRP A 6 -7.14 4.86 -7.29
CA TRP A 6 -6.78 4.35 -8.61
C TRP A 6 -7.20 2.88 -8.78
N VAL A 7 -6.92 2.01 -7.79
CA VAL A 7 -7.38 0.62 -7.80
C VAL A 7 -8.91 0.53 -7.80
N SER A 8 -9.59 1.34 -6.98
CA SER A 8 -11.04 1.39 -6.91
C SER A 8 -11.70 1.78 -8.24
N GLU A 9 -11.17 2.78 -8.93
CA GLU A 9 -11.60 3.17 -10.28
C GLU A 9 -11.38 2.04 -11.28
N HIS A 10 -10.23 1.38 -11.22
CA HIS A 10 -9.94 0.24 -12.09
C HIS A 10 -10.92 -0.91 -11.87
N LEU A 11 -11.17 -1.31 -10.62
CA LEU A 11 -12.13 -2.37 -10.26
C LEU A 11 -13.54 -2.08 -10.79
N ARG A 12 -14.04 -0.85 -10.60
CA ARG A 12 -15.35 -0.43 -11.14
C ARG A 12 -15.40 -0.45 -12.67
N SER A 13 -14.27 -0.21 -13.34
CA SER A 13 -14.21 -0.24 -14.81
C SER A 13 -14.28 -1.66 -15.38
N VAL A 14 -13.76 -2.66 -14.66
CA VAL A 14 -13.72 -4.05 -15.12
C VAL A 14 -14.89 -4.89 -14.60
N ILE A 15 -15.50 -4.50 -13.47
CA ILE A 15 -16.64 -5.16 -12.86
C ILE A 15 -17.74 -4.10 -12.64
N PRO A 16 -18.69 -3.94 -13.59
CA PRO A 16 -19.67 -2.85 -13.59
C PRO A 16 -20.52 -2.74 -12.31
N ASP A 17 -20.84 -3.87 -11.68
CA ASP A 17 -21.66 -3.93 -10.46
C ASP A 17 -20.82 -3.98 -9.16
N CYS A 18 -19.52 -3.70 -9.24
CA CYS A 18 -18.64 -3.71 -8.08
C CYS A 18 -18.85 -2.49 -7.19
N SER A 19 -19.46 -2.69 -6.02
CA SER A 19 -19.43 -1.72 -4.94
C SER A 19 -18.04 -1.72 -4.29
N VAL A 20 -17.42 -0.55 -4.19
CA VAL A 20 -16.12 -0.38 -3.52
C VAL A 20 -16.25 0.73 -2.49
N GLU A 21 -15.95 0.39 -1.24
CA GLU A 21 -15.79 1.31 -0.12
C GLU A 21 -14.30 1.51 0.17
N LEU A 22 -13.89 2.75 0.42
CA LEU A 22 -12.51 3.05 0.84
C LEU A 22 -12.47 3.14 2.36
N VAL A 23 -11.81 2.18 2.99
CA VAL A 23 -11.58 2.17 4.45
C VAL A 23 -10.20 2.73 4.74
N GLU A 24 -10.12 3.87 5.41
CA GLU A 24 -8.85 4.44 5.85
C GLU A 24 -8.36 3.74 7.12
N ILE A 25 -7.18 3.15 7.05
CA ILE A 25 -6.50 2.51 8.19
C ILE A 25 -5.22 3.29 8.44
N LYS A 26 -5.07 3.83 9.66
CA LYS A 26 -3.83 4.46 10.10
C LYS A 26 -2.83 3.39 10.52
N THR A 27 -1.61 3.49 10.02
CA THR A 27 -0.52 2.58 10.38
C THR A 27 0.42 3.26 11.38
N ARG A 28 1.13 2.49 12.19
CA ARG A 28 2.17 3.05 13.07
C ARG A 28 3.30 3.73 12.30
N GLY A 29 3.55 3.31 11.06
CA GLY A 29 4.49 3.96 10.15
C GLY A 29 4.06 5.37 9.72
N ASP A 30 2.76 5.68 9.74
CA ASP A 30 2.27 7.05 9.50
C ASP A 30 2.51 7.98 10.69
N GLU A 31 2.59 7.42 11.91
CA GLU A 31 2.78 8.17 13.16
C GLU A 31 4.26 8.45 13.47
N HIS A 32 5.20 7.65 12.94
CA HIS A 32 6.63 7.76 13.23
C HIS A 32 7.43 8.05 11.96
N GLN A 33 7.90 9.29 11.80
CA GLN A 33 8.68 9.74 10.64
C GLN A 33 10.16 9.26 10.65
N ASP A 34 10.62 8.65 11.74
CA ASP A 34 12.03 8.27 11.94
C ASP A 34 12.26 6.75 11.75
N LEU A 35 11.72 6.19 10.67
CA LEU A 35 11.91 4.77 10.30
C LEU A 35 13.23 4.52 9.54
N GLY A 36 14.25 5.35 9.79
CA GLY A 36 15.50 5.37 9.04
C GLY A 36 16.41 4.14 9.16
N SER A 37 16.03 3.04 9.82
CA SER A 37 17.02 2.00 10.11
C SER A 37 16.54 0.58 10.44
N LEU A 38 15.26 0.21 10.26
CA LEU A 38 14.83 -1.17 10.51
C LEU A 38 14.25 -1.84 9.25
N PRO A 39 15.12 -2.33 8.36
CA PRO A 39 14.69 -3.16 7.24
C PRO A 39 14.03 -4.44 7.78
N GLY A 40 12.85 -4.78 7.27
CA GLY A 40 12.21 -6.08 7.50
C GLY A 40 11.11 -6.12 8.57
N MET A 41 10.86 -5.04 9.33
CA MET A 41 9.65 -4.98 10.16
C MET A 41 8.53 -4.34 9.35
N GLY A 42 7.45 -5.08 9.10
CA GLY A 42 6.24 -4.65 8.39
C GLY A 42 5.45 -3.55 9.10
N HIS A 43 6.11 -2.44 9.46
CA HIS A 43 5.56 -1.29 10.17
C HIS A 43 4.41 -0.60 9.42
N PHE A 44 4.28 -0.86 8.12
CA PHE A 44 3.21 -0.34 7.26
C PHE A 44 2.16 -1.40 6.91
N THR A 45 2.38 -2.69 7.22
CA THR A 45 1.49 -3.78 6.79
C THR A 45 0.77 -4.46 7.94
N SER A 46 1.29 -4.44 9.17
CA SER A 46 0.68 -5.16 10.30
C SER A 46 -0.77 -4.75 10.57
N GLU A 47 -1.10 -3.46 10.53
CA GLU A 47 -2.48 -2.99 10.75
C GLU A 47 -3.42 -3.37 9.59
N LEU A 48 -2.90 -3.45 8.37
CA LEU A 48 -3.64 -3.90 7.19
C LEU A 48 -3.90 -5.41 7.24
N GLU A 49 -2.90 -6.19 7.62
CA GLU A 49 -3.02 -7.64 7.80
C GLU A 49 -4.00 -7.99 8.91
N ALA A 50 -3.94 -7.28 10.05
CA ALA A 50 -4.94 -7.43 11.12
C ALA A 50 -6.35 -7.10 10.61
N ALA A 51 -6.50 -6.05 9.81
CA ALA A 51 -7.80 -5.67 9.23
C ALA A 51 -8.35 -6.71 8.27
N LEU A 52 -7.49 -7.33 7.46
CA LEU A 52 -7.85 -8.46 6.58
C LEU A 52 -8.28 -9.67 7.42
N GLY A 53 -7.49 -10.03 8.44
CA GLY A 53 -7.78 -11.17 9.32
C GLY A 53 -9.06 -11.01 10.14
N GLU A 54 -9.40 -9.78 10.54
CA GLU A 54 -10.65 -9.43 11.25
C GLU A 54 -11.85 -9.26 10.32
N GLY A 55 -11.66 -9.31 9.00
CA GLY A 55 -12.72 -9.09 8.01
C GLY A 55 -13.23 -7.65 7.96
N ARG A 56 -12.44 -6.66 8.40
CA ARG A 56 -12.76 -5.22 8.29
C ARG A 56 -12.55 -4.68 6.88
N ILE A 57 -11.67 -5.31 6.11
CA ILE A 57 -11.42 -5.03 4.70
C ILE A 57 -11.26 -6.35 3.96
N ASP A 58 -11.62 -6.34 2.67
CA ASP A 58 -11.45 -7.51 1.80
C ASP A 58 -10.11 -7.49 1.04
N VAL A 59 -9.58 -6.29 0.80
CA VAL A 59 -8.34 -6.05 0.04
C VAL A 59 -7.57 -4.88 0.65
N ALA A 60 -6.25 -5.04 0.78
CA ALA A 60 -5.33 -3.96 1.11
C ALA A 60 -4.56 -3.51 -0.14
N VAL A 61 -4.39 -2.19 -0.30
CA VAL A 61 -3.60 -1.60 -1.39
C VAL A 61 -2.35 -0.97 -0.79
N HIS A 62 -1.18 -1.34 -1.30
CA HIS A 62 0.10 -0.93 -0.75
C HIS A 62 1.13 -0.66 -1.86
N SER A 63 2.16 0.14 -1.57
CA SER A 63 3.32 0.26 -2.46
C SER A 63 4.17 -0.99 -2.34
N LEU A 64 4.49 -1.65 -3.47
CA LEU A 64 5.19 -2.94 -3.42
C LEU A 64 6.52 -2.91 -2.63
N LYS A 65 7.18 -1.75 -2.58
CA LYS A 65 8.47 -1.55 -1.89
C LYS A 65 8.40 -1.65 -0.36
N ASP A 66 7.24 -1.43 0.25
CA ASP A 66 7.09 -1.51 1.71
C ASP A 66 6.28 -2.74 2.16
N LEU A 67 6.07 -3.72 1.27
CA LEU A 67 5.67 -5.07 1.69
C LEU A 67 6.85 -5.80 2.37
N PRO A 68 6.61 -6.58 3.44
CA PRO A 68 7.64 -7.43 4.03
C PRO A 68 8.09 -8.51 3.04
N VAL A 69 9.34 -8.94 3.20
CA VAL A 69 9.91 -10.04 2.39
C VAL A 69 9.40 -11.40 2.88
N ASP A 70 9.16 -11.52 4.19
CA ASP A 70 8.61 -12.72 4.79
C ASP A 70 7.11 -12.85 4.48
N GLU A 71 6.67 -14.08 4.22
CA GLU A 71 5.26 -14.37 3.97
C GLU A 71 4.44 -14.20 5.25
N SER A 72 3.41 -13.34 5.19
CA SER A 72 2.43 -13.19 6.25
C SER A 72 1.36 -14.27 6.16
N VAL A 73 1.18 -15.04 7.24
CA VAL A 73 0.24 -16.16 7.29
C VAL A 73 -1.20 -15.66 7.12
N GLY A 74 -1.93 -16.25 6.16
CA GLY A 74 -3.36 -15.97 5.96
C GLY A 74 -3.65 -14.79 5.03
N VAL A 75 -2.62 -14.13 4.49
CA VAL A 75 -2.75 -13.12 3.42
C VAL A 75 -1.87 -13.49 2.23
N THR A 76 -2.19 -12.95 1.07
CA THR A 76 -1.40 -13.18 -0.14
C THR A 76 -1.42 -11.94 -1.04
N VAL A 77 -0.40 -11.80 -1.88
CA VAL A 77 -0.38 -10.76 -2.91
C VAL A 77 -1.29 -11.21 -4.05
N ALA A 78 -2.54 -10.74 -4.03
CA ALA A 78 -3.55 -11.14 -5.01
C ALA A 78 -3.31 -10.54 -6.41
N ALA A 79 -2.67 -9.36 -6.49
CA ALA A 79 -2.42 -8.68 -7.75
C ALA A 79 -1.21 -7.75 -7.67
N ILE A 80 -0.50 -7.63 -8.78
CA ILE A 80 0.54 -6.61 -9.00
C ILE A 80 0.13 -5.82 -10.26
N PRO A 81 -0.35 -4.56 -10.12
CA PRO A 81 -0.69 -3.72 -11.27
C PRO A 81 0.51 -3.40 -12.16
N LEU A 82 0.25 -2.85 -13.35
CA LEU A 82 1.30 -2.33 -14.22
C LEU A 82 2.19 -1.32 -13.47
N ARG A 83 3.50 -1.54 -13.53
CA ARG A 83 4.48 -0.73 -12.81
C ARG A 83 4.55 0.67 -13.42
N HIS A 84 4.46 1.70 -12.57
CA HIS A 84 4.79 3.07 -12.96
C HIS A 84 6.32 3.22 -13.13
N ASP A 85 6.79 4.34 -13.70
CA ASP A 85 8.21 4.69 -13.71
C ASP A 85 8.84 4.50 -12.32
N SER A 86 9.92 3.73 -12.28
CA SER A 86 10.66 3.35 -11.07
C SER A 86 11.91 4.17 -10.86
N SER A 87 12.14 5.19 -11.69
CA SER A 87 13.31 6.06 -11.61
C SER A 87 13.24 6.98 -10.39
N ASP A 88 14.38 7.19 -9.73
CA ASP A 88 14.50 8.23 -8.72
C ASP A 88 14.43 9.62 -9.35
N SER A 89 13.94 10.60 -8.57
CA SER A 89 13.84 12.00 -9.01
C SER A 89 14.71 12.90 -8.14
N LEU A 90 15.51 13.77 -8.77
CA LEU A 90 16.20 14.86 -8.09
C LEU A 90 15.22 16.00 -7.84
N VAL A 91 15.02 16.37 -6.58
CA VAL A 91 14.22 17.54 -6.18
C VAL A 91 15.17 18.57 -5.55
N SER A 92 15.41 19.68 -6.26
CA SER A 92 16.31 20.75 -5.81
C SER A 92 15.66 22.11 -5.99
N SER A 93 15.65 22.91 -4.92
CA SER A 93 15.16 24.31 -4.98
C SER A 93 16.04 25.21 -5.84
N SER A 94 17.29 24.80 -6.11
CA SER A 94 18.27 25.56 -6.87
C SER A 94 18.53 25.02 -8.28
N GLY A 95 17.90 23.90 -8.65
CA GLY A 95 18.09 23.24 -9.94
C GLY A 95 19.48 22.63 -10.17
N ARG A 96 20.29 22.54 -9.11
CA ARG A 96 21.58 21.85 -9.10
C ARG A 96 21.45 20.50 -8.37
N PRO A 97 22.20 19.46 -8.79
CA PRO A 97 22.36 18.24 -8.00
C PRO A 97 22.87 18.55 -6.59
#